data_AF-A0A158JX71-F1
#
_entry.id   AF-A0A158JX71-F1
#
_cell.length_a   1.000
_cell.length_b   1.000
_cell.length_c   1.000
_cell.angle_alpha   90.00
_cell.angle_beta   90.00
_cell.angle_gamma   90.00
#
_symmetry.space_group_name_H-M   'P 1'
#
loop_
_entity.id
_entity.type
_entity.pdbx_description
1 polymer ?
#
loop_
_entity_poly.entity_id
_entity_poly.type
_entity_poly.pdbx_seq_one_letter_code
_entity_poly.pdbx_strand_id
1 'polypeptide(L)'
;MTVAVIGDWLQVFDFTVHGFFAATIGRLYFPANDSTRSLLLAVATFAAGFSARLLGSPLLGVHSDWQVARYLASMATAWAERLR
;
A
#
# COMPACT_ATOMS: atom_id res chain seq x y z
N MET A 1 18.89 -0.82 2.09
CA MET A 1 18.27 0.34 2.77
C MET A 1 17.63 1.32 1.78
N THR A 2 18.28 1.67 0.68
CA THR A 2 17.80 2.70 -0.28
C THR A 2 16.40 2.45 -0.85
N VAL A 3 16.06 1.22 -1.24
CA VAL A 3 14.73 0.89 -1.82
C VAL A 3 13.60 1.05 -0.80
N ALA A 4 13.83 0.67 0.46
CA ALA A 4 12.85 0.83 1.53
C ALA A 4 12.57 2.32 1.82
N VAL A 5 13.62 3.14 1.84
CA VAL A 5 13.51 4.59 2.04
C VAL A 5 12.74 5.24 0.89
N ILE A 6 13.05 4.90 -0.36
CA ILE A 6 12.33 5.44 -1.53
C ILE A 6 10.84 5.06 -1.46
N GLY A 7 10.52 3.81 -1.10
CA GLY A 7 9.13 3.35 -0.97
C GLY A 7 8.35 4.07 0.14
N ASP A 8 9.00 4.36 1.26
CA ASP A 8 8.42 5.12 2.36
C ASP A 8 8.12 6.57 1.94
N TRP A 9 9.09 7.25 1.34
CA TRP A 9 8.91 8.61 0.82
C TRP A 9 7.83 8.69 -0.26
N LEU A 10 7.73 7.70 -1.14
CA LEU A 10 6.71 7.67 -2.20
C LEU A 10 5.30 7.52 -1.62
N GLN A 11 5.13 6.74 -0.55
CA GLN A 11 3.86 6.69 0.18
C GLN A 11 3.51 8.02 0.83
N VAL A 12 4.47 8.68 1.50
CA VAL A 12 4.25 9.99 2.14
C VAL A 12 3.95 11.06 1.09
N PHE A 13 4.60 11.00 -0.07
CA PHE A 13 4.36 11.90 -1.19
C PHE A 13 2.89 11.82 -1.67
N ASP A 14 2.40 10.62 -1.97
CA ASP A 14 1.02 10.42 -2.43
C ASP A 14 0.01 10.92 -1.38
N PHE A 15 0.27 10.67 -0.10
CA PHE A 15 -0.60 11.15 0.98
C PHE A 15 -0.64 12.67 1.07
N THR A 16 0.52 13.31 0.95
CA THR A 16 0.65 14.77 1.02
C THR A 16 -0.06 15.44 -0.15
N VAL A 17 0.15 14.94 -1.37
CA VAL A 17 -0.50 15.46 -2.58
C VAL A 17 -2.02 15.30 -2.49
N HIS A 18 -2.50 14.14 -2.08
CA HIS A 18 -3.94 13.91 -1.96
C HIS A 18 -4.59 14.81 -0.90
N GLY A 19 -3.93 15.01 0.25
CA GLY A 19 -4.40 15.92 1.30
C GLY A 19 -4.44 17.38 0.82
N PHE A 20 -3.39 17.85 0.14
CA PHE A 20 -3.32 19.21 -0.38
C PHE A 20 -4.41 19.50 -1.41
N PHE A 21 -4.70 18.52 -2.29
CA PHE A 21 -5.71 18.66 -3.34
C PHE A 21 -7.09 18.13 -2.95
N ALA A 22 -7.33 17.72 -1.70
CA ALA A 22 -8.57 17.07 -1.27
C ALA A 22 -9.83 17.87 -1.62
N ALA A 23 -9.81 19.20 -1.45
CA ALA A 23 -10.93 20.07 -1.80
C ALA A 23 -11.21 20.12 -3.32
N THR A 24 -10.16 20.06 -4.13
CA THR A 24 -10.28 20.07 -5.60
C THR A 24 -10.73 18.71 -6.11
N ILE A 25 -10.15 17.62 -5.59
CA ILE A 25 -10.57 16.24 -5.88
C ILE A 25 -12.02 16.04 -5.47
N GLY A 26 -12.42 16.52 -4.29
CA GLY A 26 -13.81 16.51 -3.83
C GLY A 26 -14.75 17.13 -4.84
N ARG A 27 -14.51 18.37 -5.27
CA ARG A 27 -15.40 19.06 -6.21
C ARG A 27 -15.49 18.40 -7.58
N LEU A 28 -14.39 17.82 -8.06
CA LEU A 28 -14.31 17.20 -9.39
C LEU A 28 -14.94 15.80 -9.43
N TYR A 29 -14.67 14.97 -8.42
CA TYR A 29 -15.09 13.57 -8.40
C TYR A 29 -16.33 13.30 -7.54
N PHE A 30 -16.61 14.17 -6.56
CA PHE A 30 -17.76 14.09 -5.66
C PHE A 30 -18.53 15.42 -5.66
N PRO A 31 -19.13 15.82 -6.81
CA PRO A 31 -19.93 17.02 -6.88
C PRO A 31 -21.15 16.87 -5.95
N ALA A 32 -21.19 17.69 -4.91
CA ALA A 32 -22.27 17.74 -3.94
C ALA A 32 -22.84 19.16 -3.88
N ASN A 33 -24.11 19.29 -3.52
CA ASN A 33 -24.78 20.59 -3.34
C ASN A 33 -24.12 21.45 -2.24
N ASP A 34 -23.29 20.84 -1.40
CA ASP A 34 -22.57 21.49 -0.30
C ASP A 34 -21.08 21.15 -0.38
N SER A 35 -20.25 22.19 -0.45
CA SER A 35 -18.79 22.10 -0.50
C SER A 35 -18.19 21.28 0.64
N THR A 36 -18.82 21.30 1.82
CA THR A 36 -18.37 20.54 3.00
C THR A 36 -18.53 19.04 2.78
N ARG A 37 -19.67 18.62 2.22
CA ARG A 37 -19.96 17.21 1.93
C ARG A 37 -19.02 16.65 0.86
N SER A 38 -18.72 17.46 -0.15
CA SER A 38 -17.78 17.11 -1.21
C SER A 38 -16.36 16.86 -0.67
N LEU A 39 -15.89 17.72 0.25
CA LEU A 39 -14.61 17.53 0.93
C LEU A 39 -14.61 16.29 1.83
N LEU A 40 -15.67 16.08 2.62
CA LEU A 40 -15.81 14.92 3.50
C LEU A 40 -15.75 13.61 2.71
N LEU A 41 -16.38 13.56 1.53
CA LEU A 41 -16.34 12.39 0.66
C LEU A 41 -14.93 12.12 0.13
N ALA A 42 -14.19 13.16 -0.28
CA ALA A 42 -12.80 13.02 -0.70
C ALA A 42 -11.89 12.51 0.42
N VAL A 43 -12.03 13.07 1.63
CA VAL A 43 -11.29 12.60 2.81
C VAL A 43 -11.71 11.18 3.22
N ALA A 44 -12.98 10.82 3.06
CA ALA A 44 -13.45 9.46 3.30
C ALA A 44 -12.85 8.46 2.31
N THR A 45 -12.69 8.83 1.03
CA THR A 45 -12.02 7.97 0.04
C THR A 45 -10.55 7.79 0.39
N PHE A 46 -9.89 8.86 0.84
CA PHE A 46 -8.53 8.79 1.36
C PHE A 46 -8.40 7.83 2.55
N ALA A 47 -9.30 7.95 3.54
CA ALA A 47 -9.33 7.09 4.71
C ALA A 47 -9.59 5.61 4.35
N ALA A 48 -10.44 5.34 3.36
CA ALA A 48 -10.65 4.00 2.84
C ALA A 48 -9.36 3.43 2.22
N GLY A 49 -8.65 4.22 1.41
CA GLY A 49 -7.36 3.81 0.83
C GLY A 49 -6.25 3.60 1.88
N PHE A 50 -6.24 4.40 2.95
CA PHE A 50 -5.34 4.19 4.09
C PHE A 50 -5.64 2.88 4.84
N SER A 51 -6.92 2.57 5.03
CA SER A 51 -7.36 1.32 5.65
C SER A 51 -6.96 0.09 4.83
N ALA A 52 -7.03 0.20 3.50
CA ALA A 52 -6.54 -0.85 2.61
C ALA A 52 -5.04 -1.13 2.77
N ARG A 53 -4.21 -0.14 3.11
CA ARG A 53 -2.79 -0.35 3.43
C ARG A 53 -2.58 -1.09 4.75
N LEU A 54 -3.35 -0.72 5.78
CA LEU A 54 -3.32 -1.40 7.08
C LEU A 54 -3.66 -2.89 6.96
N LEU A 55 -4.63 -3.22 6.10
CA LEU A 55 -5.05 -4.61 5.86
C LEU A 55 -4.16 -5.34 4.84
N GLY A 56 -3.65 -4.62 3.83
CA GLY A 56 -2.84 -5.19 2.77
C GLY A 56 -1.48 -5.69 3.24
N SER A 57 -0.87 -5.03 4.23
CA SER A 57 0.44 -5.42 4.78
C SER A 57 0.46 -6.85 5.38
N PRO A 58 -0.45 -7.23 6.31
CA PRO A 58 -0.50 -8.61 6.82
C PRO A 58 -0.80 -9.63 5.72
N LEU A 59 -1.70 -9.32 4.79
CA LEU A 59 -2.09 -10.23 3.71
C LEU A 59 -0.93 -10.52 2.75
N LEU A 60 -0.24 -9.47 2.30
CA LEU A 60 0.92 -9.59 1.41
C LEU A 60 2.14 -10.17 2.14
N GLY A 61 2.30 -9.85 3.42
CA GLY A 61 3.35 -10.40 4.28
C GLY A 61 3.25 -11.92 4.38
N VAL A 62 2.08 -12.44 4.75
CA VAL A 62 1.84 -13.90 4.80
C VAL A 62 2.08 -14.52 3.43
N HIS A 63 1.54 -13.95 2.35
CA HIS A 63 1.76 -14.50 1.01
C HIS A 63 3.26 -14.56 0.64
N SER A 64 4.02 -13.51 0.93
CA SER A 64 5.45 -13.45 0.66
C SER A 64 6.25 -14.46 1.48
N ASP A 65 5.89 -14.65 2.76
CA ASP A 65 6.55 -15.58 3.67
C ASP A 65 6.42 -17.03 3.17
N TRP A 66 5.24 -17.38 2.66
CA TRP A 66 4.99 -18.70 2.09
C TRP A 66 5.80 -18.96 0.82
N GLN A 67 5.99 -17.94 -0.02
CA GLN A 67 6.83 -18.07 -1.22
C GLN A 67 8.30 -18.25 -0.86
N VAL A 68 8.80 -17.46 0.10
CA VAL A 68 10.18 -17.55 0.58
C VAL A 68 10.45 -18.93 1.19
N ALA A 69 9.55 -19.44 2.02
CA ALA A 69 9.67 -20.77 2.62
C ALA A 69 9.78 -21.87 1.54
N ARG A 70 8.97 -21.82 0.48
CA ARG A 70 9.03 -22.77 -0.63
C ARG A 70 10.35 -22.69 -1.40
N TYR A 71 10.85 -21.47 -1.63
CA TYR A 71 12.13 -21.26 -2.30
C TYR A 71 13.28 -21.85 -1.48
N LEU A 72 13.31 -21.58 -0.17
CA LEU A 72 14.33 -22.12 0.74
C LEU A 72 14.30 -23.66 0.80
N ALA A 73 13.10 -24.27 0.80
CA ALA A 73 12.97 -25.72 0.74
C ALA A 73 13.57 -26.31 -0.54
N SER A 74 13.31 -25.70 -1.71
CA SER A 74 13.86 -26.15 -2.99
C SER A 74 15.38 -26.00 -3.09
N MET A 75 15.93 -24.93 -2.48
CA MET A 75 17.37 -24.76 -2.37
C MET A 75 17.98 -25.80 -1.45
N ALA A 76 17.38 -26.05 -0.29
CA ALA A 76 17.89 -27.03 0.68
C ALA A 76 17.99 -28.43 0.05
N THR A 77 17.00 -28.83 -0.76
CA THR A 77 17.05 -30.10 -1.50
C THR A 77 18.18 -30.12 -2.53
N ALA A 78 18.34 -29.04 -3.31
CA ALA A 78 19.41 -28.96 -4.32
C ALA A 78 20.83 -28.96 -3.69
N TRP A 79 21.00 -28.32 -2.53
CA TRP A 79 22.25 -28.34 -1.77
C TRP A 79 22.55 -29.72 -1.17
N ALA A 80 21.52 -30.42 -0.67
CA ALA A 80 21.67 -31.77 -0.12
C ALA A 80 22.09 -32.80 -1.19
N GLU A 81 21.64 -32.64 -2.43
CA GLU A 81 22.09 -33.45 -3.56
C GLU A 81 23.54 -33.15 -3.96
N ARG A 82 24.00 -31.90 -3.78
CA ARG A 82 25.36 -31.48 -4.13
C ARG A 82 26.45 -31.94 -3.15
N LEU A 83 26.05 -32.32 -1.92
CA LEU A 83 26.96 -32.77 -0.85
C LEU A 83 27.06 -34.30 -0.74
N ARG A 84 26.35 -35.03 -1.58
CA ARG A 84 26.46 -36.49 -1.75
C ARG A 84 27.39 -36.82 -2.90
#